data_AF-A0A7W1HLC2-F1
#
_entry.id   AF-A0A7W1HLC2-F1
#
_cell.length_a   1.000
_cell.length_b   1.000
_cell.length_c   1.000
_cell.angle_alpha   90.00
_cell.angle_beta   90.00
_cell.angle_gamma   90.00
#
_symmetry.space_group_name_H-M   'P 1'
#
loop_
_entity.id
_entity.type
_entity.pdbx_description
1 polymer ?
#
loop_
_entity_poly.entity_id
_entity_poly.type
_entity_poly.pdbx_seq_one_letter_code
_entity_poly.pdbx_strand_id
1 'polypeptide(L)'
;MHPEPVFPVFGLGHLAVLFLIVALPVGLGLAVRRTNSQRLDRAVAIGLSLMLAANYFGYASYLWQHQLLFWELALPFQLCDWAMVTIIVALLTRRHRWTEVSYFWGIGGTFQALLTPNLQVDFPDIRAISFFISHGGIVAGVIYLLVARQFRPTLGSVGRTLAWSQLYLVSTLLVDYMTGANYGFLLHKPAVASILDFLSDTHWIYILQLEGLALL
;
A
#
# COMPACT_ATOMS: atom_id res chain seq x y z
N MET A 1 30.27 0.00 11.98
CA MET A 1 29.02 0.12 11.22
C MET A 1 28.82 1.61 10.97
N HIS A 2 28.97 2.08 9.73
CA HIS A 2 28.51 3.43 9.40
C HIS A 2 26.98 3.41 9.53
N PRO A 3 26.35 4.37 10.23
CA PRO A 3 24.89 4.45 10.22
C PRO A 3 24.47 4.63 8.75
N GLU A 4 23.66 3.71 8.24
CA GLU A 4 23.04 3.88 6.92
C GLU A 4 22.32 5.23 6.90
N PRO A 5 22.41 6.00 5.80
CA PRO A 5 21.81 7.33 5.74
C PRO A 5 20.29 7.24 5.82
N VAL A 6 19.72 7.83 6.87
CA VAL A 6 18.27 7.94 7.06
C VAL A 6 17.66 8.72 5.90
N PHE A 7 16.54 8.22 5.36
CA PHE A 7 15.82 8.89 4.28
C PHE A 7 15.40 10.32 4.68
N PRO A 8 15.72 11.36 3.89
CA PRO A 8 15.38 12.74 4.20
C PRO A 8 13.89 13.00 3.94
N VAL A 9 13.06 12.75 4.95
CA VAL A 9 11.61 13.00 4.88
C VAL A 9 11.35 14.48 4.59
N PHE A 10 10.58 14.72 3.53
CA PHE A 10 10.27 16.05 2.95
C PHE A 10 11.46 16.77 2.30
N GLY A 11 12.56 16.05 2.04
CA GLY A 11 13.59 16.50 1.10
C GLY A 11 13.07 16.58 -0.34
N LEU A 12 13.86 17.18 -1.22
CA LEU A 12 13.48 17.41 -2.62
C LEU A 12 13.08 16.10 -3.35
N GLY A 13 13.84 15.02 -3.14
CA GLY A 13 13.54 13.71 -3.72
C GLY A 13 12.20 13.15 -3.24
N HIS A 14 11.93 13.25 -1.94
CA HIS A 14 10.65 12.84 -1.36
C HIS A 14 9.48 13.63 -1.95
N LEU A 15 9.57 14.96 -1.95
CA LEU A 15 8.52 15.83 -2.47
C LEU A 15 8.28 15.61 -3.97
N ALA A 16 9.34 15.40 -4.75
CA ALA A 16 9.23 15.09 -6.17
C ALA A 16 8.47 13.78 -6.41
N VAL A 17 8.77 12.73 -5.64
CA VAL A 17 8.08 11.44 -5.76
C VAL A 17 6.62 11.53 -5.33
N LEU A 18 6.32 12.21 -4.21
CA LEU A 18 4.94 12.48 -3.79
C LEU A 18 4.15 13.24 -4.86
N PHE A 19 4.77 14.27 -5.45
CA PHE A 19 4.16 15.01 -6.55
C PHE A 19 3.86 14.11 -7.74
N LEU A 20 4.79 13.25 -8.16
CA LEU A 20 4.59 12.33 -9.29
C LEU A 20 3.51 11.29 -9.02
N ILE A 21 3.45 10.73 -7.81
CA ILE A 21 2.42 9.78 -7.37
C ILE A 21 1.01 10.35 -7.53
N VAL A 22 0.83 11.67 -7.36
CA VAL A 22 -0.47 12.33 -7.54
C VAL A 22 -0.66 12.83 -8.98
N ALA A 23 0.32 13.56 -9.52
CA ALA A 23 0.19 14.27 -10.79
C ALA A 23 0.01 13.33 -11.98
N LEU A 24 0.75 12.22 -12.04
CA LEU A 24 0.68 11.26 -13.15
C LEU A 24 -0.69 10.59 -13.27
N PRO A 25 -1.25 9.91 -12.25
CA PRO A 25 -2.56 9.27 -12.35
C PRO A 25 -3.70 10.27 -12.56
N VAL A 26 -3.61 11.49 -11.99
CA VAL A 26 -4.57 12.57 -12.27
C VAL A 26 -4.50 12.96 -13.75
N GLY A 27 -3.30 13.23 -14.27
CA GLY A 27 -3.10 13.62 -15.67
C GLY A 27 -3.60 12.55 -16.64
N LEU A 28 -3.25 11.28 -16.39
CA LEU A 28 -3.73 10.14 -17.19
C LEU A 28 -5.25 9.97 -17.09
N GLY A 29 -5.83 10.09 -15.89
CA GLY A 29 -7.28 10.00 -15.70
C GLY A 29 -8.04 11.12 -16.41
N LEU A 30 -7.53 12.36 -16.36
CA LEU A 30 -8.10 13.49 -17.10
C LEU A 30 -7.96 13.30 -18.62
N ALA A 31 -6.82 12.78 -19.10
CA ALA A 31 -6.62 12.48 -20.51
C ALA A 31 -7.61 11.41 -21.02
N VAL A 32 -7.82 10.34 -20.25
CA VAL A 32 -8.84 9.32 -20.53
C VAL A 32 -10.23 9.95 -20.63
N ARG A 33 -10.58 10.83 -19.69
CA ARG A 33 -11.89 11.52 -19.70
C ARG A 33 -12.06 12.46 -20.87
N ARG A 34 -11.04 13.24 -21.22
CA ARG A 34 -11.09 14.19 -22.34
C ARG A 34 -11.18 13.47 -23.69
N THR A 35 -10.47 12.36 -23.84
CA THR A 35 -10.42 11.59 -25.10
C THR A 35 -11.53 10.55 -25.21
N ASN A 36 -12.18 10.20 -24.10
CA ASN A 36 -13.12 9.08 -23.98
C ASN A 36 -12.55 7.75 -24.54
N SER A 37 -11.22 7.58 -24.48
CA SER A 37 -10.52 6.47 -25.12
C SER A 37 -10.48 5.24 -24.22
N GLN A 38 -11.27 4.23 -24.57
CA GLN A 38 -11.23 2.93 -23.87
C GLN A 38 -9.87 2.23 -24.01
N ARG A 39 -9.14 2.48 -25.11
CA ARG A 39 -7.79 1.94 -25.34
C ARG A 39 -6.80 2.55 -24.35
N LEU A 40 -6.85 3.87 -24.14
CA LEU A 40 -6.01 4.56 -23.16
C LEU A 40 -6.34 4.11 -21.73
N ASP A 41 -7.63 3.99 -21.38
CA ASP A 41 -8.04 3.48 -20.06
C ASP A 41 -7.50 2.07 -19.81
N ARG A 42 -7.64 1.17 -20.79
CA ARG A 42 -7.09 -0.19 -20.68
C ARG A 42 -5.57 -0.19 -20.59
N ALA A 43 -4.88 0.63 -21.38
CA ALA A 43 -3.43 0.72 -21.37
C ALA A 43 -2.90 1.21 -20.02
N VAL A 44 -3.52 2.24 -19.43
CA VAL A 44 -3.14 2.75 -18.11
C VAL A 44 -3.41 1.71 -17.02
N ALA A 45 -4.59 1.07 -17.04
CA ALA A 45 -4.92 0.03 -16.06
C ALA A 45 -3.96 -1.17 -16.12
N ILE A 46 -3.62 -1.64 -17.32
CA ILE A 46 -2.64 -2.72 -17.52
C ILE A 46 -1.24 -2.25 -17.11
N GLY A 47 -0.82 -1.06 -17.52
CA GLY A 47 0.49 -0.50 -17.20
C GLY A 47 0.73 -0.38 -15.69
N LEU A 48 -0.22 0.20 -14.95
CA LEU A 48 -0.15 0.27 -13.48
C LEU A 48 -0.14 -1.11 -12.84
N SER A 49 -0.96 -2.05 -13.34
CA SER A 49 -1.01 -3.41 -12.81
C SER A 49 0.29 -4.17 -13.02
N LEU A 50 0.88 -4.05 -14.22
CA LEU A 50 2.17 -4.65 -14.55
C LEU A 50 3.30 -4.01 -13.77
N MET A 51 3.29 -2.69 -13.58
CA MET A 51 4.29 -1.99 -12.76
C MET A 51 4.29 -2.51 -11.32
N LEU A 52 3.10 -2.62 -10.69
CA LEU A 52 2.96 -3.15 -9.33
C LEU A 52 3.42 -4.61 -9.24
N ALA A 53 2.94 -5.47 -10.13
CA ALA A 53 3.30 -6.88 -10.13
C ALA A 53 4.81 -7.08 -10.39
N ALA A 54 5.37 -6.38 -11.38
CA ALA A 54 6.80 -6.45 -11.70
C ALA A 54 7.66 -5.96 -10.54
N ASN A 55 7.26 -4.89 -9.85
CA ASN A 55 7.96 -4.41 -8.67
C ASN A 55 7.95 -5.46 -7.54
N TYR A 56 6.78 -6.05 -7.26
CA TYR A 56 6.65 -7.06 -6.22
C TYR A 56 7.55 -8.28 -6.47
N PHE A 57 7.43 -8.91 -7.65
CA PHE A 57 8.23 -10.09 -7.99
C PHE A 57 9.71 -9.74 -8.20
N GLY A 58 10.01 -8.56 -8.77
CA GLY A 58 11.37 -8.09 -8.96
C GLY A 58 12.09 -7.86 -7.64
N TYR A 59 11.42 -7.23 -6.67
CA TYR A 59 12.00 -7.00 -5.35
C TYR A 59 12.14 -8.29 -4.54
N ALA A 60 11.15 -9.19 -4.60
CA ALA A 60 11.27 -10.53 -3.99
C ALA A 60 12.46 -11.31 -4.58
N SER A 61 12.65 -11.24 -5.91
CA SER A 61 13.80 -11.86 -6.59
C SER A 61 15.13 -11.23 -6.17
N TYR A 62 15.18 -9.90 -6.02
CA TYR A 62 16.34 -9.18 -5.51
C TYR A 62 16.72 -9.65 -4.10
N LEU A 63 15.75 -9.72 -3.18
CA LEU A 63 15.97 -10.20 -1.81
C LEU A 63 16.46 -11.65 -1.78
N TRP A 64 15.88 -12.51 -2.62
CA TRP A 64 16.30 -13.91 -2.75
C TRP A 64 17.75 -14.02 -3.20
N GLN A 65 18.14 -13.31 -4.26
CA GLN A 65 19.49 -13.35 -4.82
C GLN A 65 20.56 -12.84 -3.84
N HIS A 66 20.21 -11.90 -2.98
CA HIS A 66 21.12 -11.32 -1.98
C HIS A 66 21.04 -12.02 -0.62
N GLN A 67 20.29 -13.11 -0.49
CA GLN A 67 20.10 -13.84 0.77
C GLN A 67 19.52 -12.97 1.90
N LEU A 68 18.72 -11.97 1.52
CA LEU A 68 18.02 -11.04 2.42
C LEU A 68 16.54 -11.41 2.59
N LEU A 69 16.07 -12.47 1.93
CA LEU A 69 14.70 -12.95 2.06
C LEU A 69 14.56 -13.83 3.31
N PHE A 70 14.14 -13.20 4.41
CA PHE A 70 13.77 -13.89 5.64
C PHE A 70 12.37 -14.48 5.51
N TRP A 71 12.13 -15.64 6.11
CA TRP A 71 10.84 -16.33 5.98
C TRP A 71 9.71 -15.50 6.61
N GLU A 72 10.02 -14.75 7.67
CA GLU A 72 9.15 -13.80 8.38
C GLU A 72 8.69 -12.64 7.47
N LEU A 73 9.37 -12.42 6.35
CA LEU A 73 9.09 -11.35 5.39
C LEU A 73 8.69 -11.88 4.02
N ALA A 74 8.69 -13.21 3.84
CA ALA A 74 8.46 -13.85 2.56
C ALA A 74 6.98 -14.05 2.23
N LEU A 75 6.10 -14.11 3.23
CA LEU A 75 4.68 -14.33 3.01
C LEU A 75 3.95 -13.00 2.74
N PRO A 76 2.97 -12.97 1.81
CA PRO A 76 2.26 -11.76 1.40
C PRO A 76 1.17 -11.36 2.41
N PHE A 77 1.52 -11.25 3.68
CA PHE A 77 0.57 -10.92 4.76
C PHE A 77 0.73 -9.49 5.27
N GLN A 78 1.60 -8.67 4.66
CA GLN A 78 1.53 -7.23 4.89
C GLN A 78 0.24 -6.68 4.25
N LEU A 79 -0.39 -5.71 4.92
CA LEU A 79 -1.61 -5.08 4.40
C LEU A 79 -1.39 -4.47 3.00
N CYS A 80 -0.18 -3.97 2.71
CA CYS A 80 0.15 -3.43 1.39
C CYS A 80 0.17 -4.50 0.29
N ASP A 81 0.52 -5.76 0.59
CA ASP A 81 0.45 -6.88 -0.36
C ASP A 81 -0.99 -7.14 -0.77
N TRP A 82 -1.89 -7.15 0.21
CA TRP A 82 -3.32 -7.33 0.00
C TRP A 82 -3.93 -6.15 -0.74
N ALA A 83 -3.55 -4.92 -0.36
CA ALA A 83 -3.97 -3.70 -1.05
C ALA A 83 -3.50 -3.66 -2.51
N MET A 84 -2.29 -4.14 -2.78
CA MET A 84 -1.76 -4.30 -4.14
C MET A 84 -2.61 -5.27 -4.97
N VAL A 85 -2.95 -6.43 -4.41
CA VAL A 85 -3.83 -7.39 -5.11
C VAL A 85 -5.19 -6.76 -5.38
N THR A 86 -5.81 -6.10 -4.39
CA THR A 86 -7.12 -5.50 -4.56
C THR A 86 -7.11 -4.40 -5.63
N ILE A 87 -6.08 -3.56 -5.67
CA ILE A 87 -6.01 -2.47 -6.66
C ILE A 87 -5.76 -3.00 -8.08
N ILE A 88 -4.90 -4.02 -8.23
CA ILE A 88 -4.70 -4.70 -9.52
C ILE A 88 -6.03 -5.28 -10.01
N VAL A 89 -6.74 -6.01 -9.15
CA VAL A 89 -8.05 -6.59 -9.50
C VAL A 89 -9.06 -5.48 -9.83
N ALA A 90 -9.08 -4.38 -9.09
CA ALA A 90 -9.97 -3.24 -9.35
C ALA A 90 -9.68 -2.57 -10.70
N LEU A 91 -8.40 -2.35 -11.02
CA LEU A 91 -7.94 -1.77 -12.28
C LEU A 91 -8.38 -2.62 -13.49
N LEU A 92 -8.12 -3.93 -13.41
CA LEU A 92 -8.36 -4.89 -14.50
C LEU A 92 -9.83 -5.27 -14.66
N THR A 93 -10.55 -5.54 -13.57
CA THR A 93 -11.94 -6.03 -13.63
C THR A 93 -12.99 -4.93 -13.64
N ARG A 94 -12.61 -3.71 -13.24
CA ARG A 94 -13.51 -2.55 -13.09
C ARG A 94 -14.67 -2.76 -12.11
N ARG A 95 -14.61 -3.78 -11.25
CA ARG A 95 -15.69 -4.08 -10.31
C ARG A 95 -15.66 -3.11 -9.14
N HIS A 96 -16.80 -2.48 -8.88
CA HIS A 96 -16.97 -1.48 -7.82
C HIS A 96 -16.51 -1.96 -6.43
N ARG A 97 -16.78 -3.23 -6.09
CA ARG A 97 -16.42 -3.80 -4.78
C ARG A 97 -14.91 -3.80 -4.50
N TRP A 98 -14.09 -4.08 -5.50
CA TRP A 98 -12.63 -4.09 -5.33
C TRP A 98 -12.07 -2.66 -5.27
N THR A 99 -12.68 -1.73 -6.01
CA THR A 99 -12.34 -0.30 -5.92
C THR A 99 -12.59 0.25 -4.52
N GLU A 100 -13.67 -0.15 -3.86
CA GLU A 100 -13.97 0.24 -2.49
C GLU A 100 -12.87 -0.18 -1.52
N VAL A 101 -12.54 -1.48 -1.50
CA VAL A 101 -11.51 -2.02 -0.61
C VAL A 101 -10.16 -1.36 -0.90
N SER A 102 -9.81 -1.24 -2.18
CA SER A 102 -8.56 -0.58 -2.59
C SER A 102 -8.50 0.89 -2.18
N TYR A 103 -9.63 1.60 -2.23
CA TYR A 103 -9.70 2.99 -1.81
C TYR A 103 -9.39 3.13 -0.33
N PHE A 104 -10.04 2.36 0.54
CA PHE A 104 -9.84 2.48 1.98
C PHE A 104 -8.47 1.94 2.42
N TRP A 105 -8.02 0.79 1.92
CA TRP A 105 -6.68 0.28 2.24
C TRP A 105 -5.57 1.13 1.63
N GLY A 106 -5.81 1.71 0.45
CA GLY A 106 -4.88 2.61 -0.23
C GLY A 106 -4.72 3.94 0.51
N ILE A 107 -5.83 4.60 0.83
CA ILE A 107 -5.82 5.92 1.48
C ILE A 107 -5.57 5.81 2.99
N GLY A 108 -6.21 4.86 3.70
CA GLY A 108 -6.02 4.71 5.14
C GLY A 108 -4.67 4.09 5.51
N GLY A 109 -4.22 3.08 4.75
CA GLY A 109 -2.95 2.38 5.03
C GLY A 109 -1.76 2.95 4.27
N THR A 110 -1.76 2.80 2.94
CA THR A 110 -0.53 3.04 2.15
C THR A 110 -0.15 4.50 1.99
N PHE A 111 -1.10 5.43 2.05
CA PHE A 111 -0.81 6.87 1.97
C PHE A 111 -0.04 7.38 3.20
N GLN A 112 -0.35 6.88 4.40
CA GLN A 112 0.39 7.25 5.62
C GLN A 112 1.86 6.84 5.53
N ALA A 113 2.12 5.64 4.99
CA ALA A 113 3.48 5.14 4.74
C ALA A 113 4.26 6.01 3.74
N LEU A 114 3.59 6.65 2.79
CA LEU A 114 4.22 7.59 1.86
C LEU A 114 4.56 8.92 2.52
N LEU A 115 3.75 9.42 3.46
CA LEU A 115 4.03 10.70 4.12
C LEU A 115 5.16 10.59 5.16
N THR A 116 5.22 9.46 5.84
CA THR A 116 6.18 9.18 6.91
C THR A 116 6.95 7.88 6.65
N PRO A 117 7.74 7.82 5.57
CA PRO A 117 8.44 6.59 5.20
C PRO A 117 9.49 6.23 6.26
N ASN A 118 9.40 5.03 6.82
CA ASN A 118 10.42 4.48 7.69
C ASN A 118 11.51 3.77 6.86
N LEU A 119 12.25 4.56 6.07
CA LEU A 119 13.34 4.08 5.22
C LEU A 119 14.70 4.45 5.81
N GLN A 120 15.59 3.46 5.89
CA GLN A 120 16.98 3.63 6.33
C GLN A 120 17.93 3.94 5.17
N VAL A 121 17.39 4.19 3.98
CA VAL A 121 18.14 4.47 2.75
C VAL A 121 17.48 5.54 1.91
N ASP A 122 18.31 6.35 1.24
CA ASP A 122 17.88 7.39 0.32
C ASP A 122 18.00 6.95 -1.15
N PHE A 123 17.38 7.71 -2.05
CA PHE A 123 17.55 7.53 -3.48
C PHE A 123 19.03 7.60 -3.90
N PRO A 124 19.46 6.79 -4.88
CA PRO A 124 18.68 5.90 -5.75
C PRO A 124 18.63 4.42 -5.30
N ASP A 125 18.64 4.12 -3.99
CA ASP A 125 18.64 2.73 -3.51
C ASP A 125 17.38 1.96 -3.96
N ILE A 126 17.56 0.70 -4.38
CA ILE A 126 16.49 -0.17 -4.88
C ILE A 126 15.38 -0.40 -3.84
N ARG A 127 15.72 -0.42 -2.55
CA ARG A 127 14.76 -0.58 -1.45
C ARG A 127 13.85 0.65 -1.35
N ALA A 128 14.41 1.85 -1.45
CA ALA A 128 13.63 3.09 -1.50
C ALA A 128 12.75 3.14 -2.76
N ILE A 129 13.33 2.84 -3.94
CA ILE A 129 12.57 2.81 -5.20
C ILE A 129 11.41 1.82 -5.13
N SER A 130 11.66 0.58 -4.68
CA SER A 130 10.63 -0.44 -4.59
C SER A 130 9.53 -0.08 -3.58
N PHE A 131 9.90 0.53 -2.46
CA PHE A 131 8.96 1.05 -1.47
C PHE A 131 8.01 2.08 -2.09
N PHE A 132 8.54 3.08 -2.79
CA PHE A 132 7.71 4.12 -3.41
C PHE A 132 6.91 3.61 -4.61
N ILE A 133 7.41 2.65 -5.39
CA ILE A 133 6.63 2.02 -6.47
C ILE A 133 5.47 1.21 -5.89
N SER A 134 5.70 0.44 -4.81
CA SER A 134 4.66 -0.37 -4.16
C SER A 134 3.56 0.51 -3.56
N HIS A 135 3.91 1.36 -2.59
CA HIS A 135 2.92 2.19 -1.87
C HIS A 135 2.35 3.30 -2.76
N GLY A 136 3.22 3.95 -3.55
CA GLY A 136 2.83 4.99 -4.49
C GLY A 136 1.98 4.45 -5.63
N GLY A 137 2.27 3.25 -6.13
CA GLY A 137 1.49 2.62 -7.18
C GLY A 137 0.06 2.25 -6.73
N ILE A 138 -0.11 1.82 -5.47
CA ILE A 138 -1.43 1.56 -4.89
C ILE A 138 -2.25 2.86 -4.83
N VAL A 139 -1.69 3.91 -4.22
CA VAL A 139 -2.34 5.22 -4.13
C VAL A 139 -2.61 5.80 -5.51
N ALA A 140 -1.66 5.70 -6.45
CA ALA A 140 -1.83 6.16 -7.82
C ALA A 140 -2.94 5.41 -8.56
N GLY A 141 -3.07 4.09 -8.35
CA GLY A 141 -4.17 3.30 -8.87
C GLY A 141 -5.53 3.77 -8.35
N VAL A 142 -5.63 4.05 -7.05
CA VAL A 142 -6.84 4.59 -6.42
C VAL A 142 -7.19 5.96 -7.01
N ILE A 143 -6.24 6.89 -7.05
CA ILE A 143 -6.42 8.23 -7.63
C ILE A 143 -6.88 8.12 -9.09
N TYR A 144 -6.24 7.24 -9.87
CA TYR A 144 -6.63 7.00 -11.25
C TYR A 144 -8.08 6.52 -11.37
N LEU A 145 -8.51 5.57 -10.54
CA LEU A 145 -9.90 5.08 -10.54
C LEU A 145 -10.90 6.17 -10.13
N LEU A 146 -10.55 7.02 -9.15
CA LEU A 146 -11.36 8.17 -8.75
C LEU A 146 -11.52 9.19 -9.88
N VAL A 147 -10.43 9.53 -10.56
CA VAL A 147 -10.42 10.56 -11.60
C VAL A 147 -11.02 10.03 -12.90
N ALA A 148 -10.54 8.90 -13.41
CA ALA A 148 -10.91 8.36 -14.72
C ALA A 148 -12.32 7.75 -14.73
N ARG A 149 -12.70 7.07 -13.63
CA ARG A 149 -13.95 6.30 -13.54
C ARG A 149 -14.98 6.90 -12.60
N GLN A 150 -14.71 8.07 -12.03
CA GLN A 150 -15.62 8.83 -11.17
C GLN A 150 -16.18 8.02 -9.99
N PHE A 151 -15.37 7.08 -9.47
CA PHE A 151 -15.73 6.30 -8.29
C PHE A 151 -15.94 7.22 -7.10
N ARG A 152 -16.97 6.94 -6.28
CA ARG A 152 -17.23 7.64 -5.03
C ARG A 152 -17.50 6.62 -3.93
N PRO A 153 -16.72 6.62 -2.83
CA PRO A 153 -16.98 5.75 -1.70
C PRO A 153 -18.35 6.10 -1.08
N THR A 154 -19.07 5.09 -0.62
CA THR A 154 -20.36 5.23 0.07
C THR A 154 -20.24 4.75 1.51
N LEU A 155 -21.16 5.12 2.41
CA LEU A 155 -21.17 4.59 3.78
C LEU A 155 -21.26 3.05 3.80
N GLY A 156 -22.01 2.45 2.88
CA GLY A 156 -22.05 0.99 2.72
C GLY A 156 -20.70 0.38 2.30
N SER A 157 -19.85 1.15 1.63
CA SER A 157 -18.49 0.75 1.26
C SER A 157 -17.58 0.61 2.49
N VAL A 158 -17.80 1.40 3.54
CA VAL A 158 -17.08 1.30 4.82
C VAL A 158 -17.35 -0.07 5.47
N GLY A 159 -18.62 -0.45 5.65
CA GLY A 159 -18.97 -1.73 6.25
C GLY A 159 -18.46 -2.95 5.47
N ARG A 160 -18.46 -2.89 4.13
CA ARG A 160 -17.87 -3.95 3.29
C ARG A 160 -16.35 -4.03 3.44
N THR A 161 -15.69 -2.88 3.50
CA THR A 161 -14.24 -2.83 3.70
C THR A 161 -13.88 -3.36 5.09
N LEU A 162 -14.63 -2.99 6.12
CA LEU A 162 -14.47 -3.57 7.46
C LEU A 162 -14.58 -5.09 7.46
N ALA A 163 -15.56 -5.66 6.75
CA ALA A 163 -15.65 -7.12 6.61
C ALA A 163 -14.40 -7.74 5.96
N TRP A 164 -13.83 -7.10 4.94
CA TRP A 164 -12.56 -7.53 4.34
C TRP A 164 -11.36 -7.33 5.28
N SER A 165 -11.35 -6.25 6.06
CA SER A 165 -10.34 -5.99 7.08
C SER A 165 -10.37 -7.06 8.18
N GLN A 166 -11.55 -7.52 8.60
CA GLN A 166 -11.65 -8.65 9.55
C GLN A 166 -11.11 -9.94 8.94
N LEU A 167 -11.36 -10.19 7.65
CA LEU A 167 -10.80 -11.37 6.98
C LEU A 167 -9.27 -11.31 6.94
N TYR A 168 -8.71 -10.14 6.56
CA TYR A 168 -7.28 -9.89 6.64
C TYR A 168 -6.77 -10.14 8.06
N LEU A 169 -7.35 -9.48 9.06
CA LEU A 169 -6.94 -9.56 10.45
C LEU A 169 -6.88 -11.01 10.96
N VAL A 170 -7.96 -11.78 10.78
CA VAL A 170 -8.02 -13.18 11.22
C VAL A 170 -6.99 -14.03 10.49
N SER A 171 -6.84 -13.85 9.17
CA SER A 171 -5.89 -14.63 8.38
C SER A 171 -4.43 -14.32 8.77
N THR A 172 -4.12 -13.04 8.95
CA THR A 172 -2.78 -12.56 9.29
C THR A 172 -2.41 -12.96 10.71
N LEU A 173 -3.32 -12.80 11.69
CA LEU A 173 -3.10 -13.27 13.06
C LEU A 173 -2.82 -14.77 13.10
N LEU A 174 -3.58 -15.58 12.34
CA LEU A 174 -3.33 -17.02 12.28
C LEU A 174 -1.91 -17.33 11.78
N VAL A 175 -1.48 -16.65 10.71
CA VAL A 175 -0.13 -16.84 10.17
C VAL A 175 0.94 -16.35 11.14
N ASP A 176 0.75 -15.18 11.75
CA ASP A 176 1.67 -14.63 12.75
C ASP A 176 1.83 -15.59 13.94
N TYR A 177 0.73 -16.15 14.46
CA TYR A 177 0.79 -17.13 15.55
C TYR A 177 1.45 -18.45 15.14
N MET A 178 1.19 -18.95 13.93
CA MET A 178 1.75 -20.23 13.46
C MET A 178 3.25 -20.14 13.16
N THR A 179 3.71 -18.96 12.76
CA THR A 179 5.05 -18.80 12.24
C THR A 179 5.97 -18.02 13.19
N GLY A 180 5.42 -17.12 14.01
CA GLY A 180 6.17 -16.19 14.85
C GLY A 180 6.44 -14.85 14.18
N ALA A 181 5.88 -14.60 12.99
CA ALA A 181 5.93 -13.31 12.31
C ALA A 181 5.06 -12.25 13.03
N ASN A 182 5.13 -11.01 12.56
CA ASN A 182 4.36 -9.89 13.11
C ASN A 182 3.91 -8.94 11.99
N TYR A 183 3.20 -9.51 11.01
CA TYR A 183 2.69 -8.78 9.87
C TYR A 183 1.66 -7.72 10.31
N GLY A 184 1.76 -6.51 9.73
CA GLY A 184 0.90 -5.40 10.12
C GLY A 184 1.00 -4.99 11.59
N PHE A 185 2.02 -5.45 12.33
CA PHE A 185 2.20 -5.25 13.77
C PHE A 185 1.02 -5.75 14.62
N LEU A 186 0.34 -6.82 14.18
CA LEU A 186 -0.87 -7.31 14.85
C LEU A 186 -0.60 -8.04 16.16
N LEU A 187 0.58 -8.66 16.37
CA LEU A 187 0.91 -9.30 17.65
C LEU A 187 1.58 -8.32 18.63
N HIS A 188 2.52 -7.51 18.14
CA HIS A 188 3.30 -6.60 18.97
C HIS A 188 3.56 -5.28 18.23
N LYS A 189 3.66 -4.18 18.99
CA LYS A 189 4.04 -2.87 18.46
C LYS A 189 5.43 -2.92 17.80
N PRO A 190 5.70 -2.08 16.78
CA PRO A 190 7.02 -1.96 16.20
C PRO A 190 8.05 -1.53 17.26
N ALA A 191 9.29 -2.02 17.14
CA ALA A 191 10.38 -1.62 18.03
C ALA A 191 10.86 -0.16 17.81
N VAL A 192 10.44 0.45 16.71
CA VAL A 192 10.79 1.82 16.33
C VAL A 192 9.65 2.75 16.72
N ALA A 193 10.01 3.94 17.20
CA ALA A 193 9.04 4.97 17.60
C ALA A 193 8.02 5.23 16.50
N SER A 194 6.73 5.12 16.82
CA SER A 194 5.65 5.25 15.86
C SER A 194 4.36 5.76 16.51
N ILE A 195 3.37 6.11 15.69
CA ILE A 195 2.03 6.47 16.20
C ILE A 195 1.39 5.31 16.99
N LEU A 196 1.83 4.08 16.75
CA LEU A 196 1.33 2.88 17.43
C LEU A 196 1.75 2.84 18.91
N ASP A 197 2.76 3.62 19.31
CA ASP A 197 3.21 3.70 20.70
C ASP A 197 2.17 4.38 21.60
N PHE A 198 1.35 5.27 21.03
CA PHE A 198 0.26 5.94 21.74
C PHE A 198 -0.98 5.06 21.95
N LEU A 199 -1.00 3.86 21.35
CA LEU A 199 -2.09 2.92 21.50
C LEU A 199 -1.94 2.10 22.79
N SER A 200 -3.00 1.40 23.18
CA SER A 200 -3.01 0.57 24.38
C SER A 200 -1.97 -0.54 24.30
N ASP A 201 -1.40 -0.91 25.45
CA ASP A 201 -0.58 -2.13 25.57
C ASP A 201 -1.43 -3.39 25.72
N THR A 202 -2.73 -3.23 25.98
CA THR A 202 -3.67 -4.36 26.04
C THR A 202 -4.02 -4.78 24.62
N HIS A 203 -3.58 -5.99 24.23
CA HIS A 203 -3.66 -6.48 22.85
C HIS A 203 -5.03 -6.34 22.17
N TRP A 204 -6.13 -6.68 22.86
CA TRP A 204 -7.46 -6.54 22.25
C TRP A 204 -7.91 -5.08 22.08
N ILE A 205 -7.53 -4.16 22.99
CA ILE A 205 -7.79 -2.72 22.85
C ILE A 205 -6.93 -2.15 21.73
N TYR A 206 -5.68 -2.57 21.64
CA TYR A 206 -4.74 -2.19 20.59
C TYR A 206 -5.29 -2.51 19.19
N ILE A 207 -5.81 -3.74 18.99
CA ILE A 207 -6.41 -4.14 17.71
C ILE A 207 -7.63 -3.29 17.36
N LEU A 208 -8.52 -3.01 18.31
CA LEU A 208 -9.67 -2.13 18.08
C LEU A 208 -9.24 -0.70 17.71
N GLN A 209 -8.17 -0.20 18.32
CA GLN A 209 -7.62 1.12 18.01
C GLN A 209 -6.95 1.13 16.62
N LEU A 210 -6.26 0.07 16.22
CA LEU A 210 -5.73 -0.10 14.87
C LEU A 210 -6.83 -0.08 13.81
N GLU A 211 -7.93 -0.80 14.04
CA GLU A 211 -9.10 -0.78 13.16
C GLU A 211 -9.72 0.62 13.07
N GLY A 212 -9.78 1.33 14.21
CA GLY A 212 -10.22 2.72 14.26
C GLY A 212 -9.33 3.66 13.45
N LEU A 213 -8.00 3.53 13.56
CA LEU A 213 -7.05 4.30 12.75
C LEU A 213 -7.18 4.00 11.25
N ALA A 214 -7.46 2.76 10.87
CA ALA A 214 -7.66 2.38 9.47
C ALA A 214 -8.92 2.99 8.83
N LEU A 215 -9.84 3.53 9.63
CA LEU A 215 -11.07 4.19 9.19
C LEU A 215 -10.96 5.72 9.09
N LEU A 216 -9.89 6.32 9.61
CA LEU A 216 -9.63 7.77 9.58
C LEU A 216 -8.92 8.19 8.29
#